data_AF-A0A8H6KLL7-F1
#
_entry.id   AF-A0A8H6KLL7-F1
#
_cell.length_a   1.000
_cell.length_b   1.000
_cell.length_c   1.000
_cell.angle_alpha   90.00
_cell.angle_beta   90.00
_cell.angle_gamma   90.00
#
_symmetry.space_group_name_H-M   'P 1'
#
loop_
_entity.id
_entity.type
_entity.pdbx_description
1 polymer ?
#
loop_
_entity_poly.entity_id
_entity_poly.type
_entity_poly.pdbx_seq_one_letter_code
_entity_poly.pdbx_strand_id
1 'polypeptide(L)'
;MASSDDEGSVRSCIEVAVLAEDLTSACTADCTPERCDNAVVRPHEPPSLERGTPGQFDPLDVPHREATIRDLPESPMRLFQRYIPYEMAESWAKWTNEAPAPGPVQR
;
A
#
# COMPACT_ATOMS: atom_id res chain seq x y z
N MET A 1 52.37 5.06 -13.02
CA MET A 1 51.18 5.40 -12.22
C MET A 1 49.98 5.19 -13.12
N ALA A 2 49.14 4.21 -12.82
CA ALA A 2 47.96 3.89 -13.61
C ALA A 2 46.88 4.94 -13.33
N SER A 3 46.37 5.59 -14.39
CA SER A 3 45.13 6.35 -14.35
C SER A 3 44.03 5.39 -14.81
N SER A 4 43.23 4.91 -13.87
CA SER A 4 42.04 4.11 -14.16
C SER A 4 40.94 5.07 -14.59
N ASP A 5 40.63 5.06 -15.88
CA ASP A 5 39.48 5.78 -16.42
C ASP A 5 38.18 5.13 -15.91
N ASP A 6 37.31 6.04 -15.47
CA ASP A 6 36.04 5.88 -14.79
C ASP A 6 35.09 4.95 -15.58
N GLU A 7 34.78 3.77 -15.02
CA GLU A 7 33.79 2.86 -15.58
C GLU A 7 32.41 3.52 -15.60
N GLY A 8 31.82 3.54 -16.80
CA GLY A 8 30.53 4.15 -17.07
C GLY A 8 29.46 3.71 -16.07
N SER A 9 29.00 4.68 -15.28
CA SER A 9 27.83 4.53 -14.40
C SER A 9 26.59 4.27 -15.25
N VAL A 10 26.27 2.99 -15.48
CA VAL A 10 25.03 2.58 -16.16
C VAL A 10 23.87 2.86 -15.22
N ARG A 11 23.30 4.07 -15.30
CA ARG A 11 22.01 4.38 -14.68
C ARG A 11 20.92 3.61 -15.42
N SER A 12 20.62 2.41 -14.93
CA SER A 12 19.42 1.67 -15.34
C SER A 12 18.22 2.36 -14.69
N CYS A 13 17.60 3.29 -15.42
CA CYS A 13 16.32 3.86 -15.03
C CYS A 13 15.22 2.89 -15.44
N ILE A 14 14.40 2.45 -14.50
CA ILE A 14 13.16 1.74 -14.81
C ILE A 14 12.13 2.79 -15.20
N GLU A 15 11.75 2.81 -16.47
CA GLU A 15 10.62 3.60 -16.94
C GLU A 15 9.33 2.83 -16.69
N VAL A 16 8.61 3.21 -15.64
CA VAL A 16 7.25 2.71 -15.39
C VAL A 16 6.28 3.73 -15.99
N ALA A 17 5.64 3.35 -17.09
CA ALA A 17 4.53 4.11 -17.65
C ALA A 17 3.31 3.90 -16.73
N VAL A 18 3.01 4.89 -15.89
CA VAL A 18 1.78 4.91 -15.09
C VAL A 18 0.69 5.53 -15.96
N LEU A 19 -0.27 4.72 -16.40
CA LEU A 19 -1.38 5.17 -17.22
C LEU A 19 -2.53 5.68 -16.32
N ALA A 20 -3.41 6.50 -16.88
CA ALA A 20 -4.53 7.08 -16.12
C ALA A 20 -5.53 6.00 -15.66
N GLU A 21 -5.64 4.91 -16.41
CA GLU A 21 -6.39 3.70 -16.06
C GLU A 21 -5.78 2.96 -14.86
N ASP A 22 -4.46 2.96 -14.68
CA ASP A 22 -3.80 2.29 -13.54
C ASP A 22 -4.13 3.03 -12.23
N LEU A 23 -4.19 4.36 -12.30
CA LEU A 23 -4.55 5.21 -11.17
C LEU A 23 -6.03 5.08 -10.78
N THR A 24 -6.91 4.97 -11.78
CA THR A 24 -8.35 4.78 -11.52
C THR A 24 -8.67 3.37 -11.05
N SER A 25 -7.91 2.35 -11.48
CA SER A 25 -7.98 0.98 -10.98
C SER A 25 -7.48 0.85 -9.53
N ALA A 26 -6.42 1.56 -9.18
CA ALA A 26 -5.89 1.59 -7.81
C ALA A 26 -6.82 2.31 -6.82
N CYS A 27 -7.63 3.25 -7.29
CA CYS A 27 -8.63 3.95 -6.48
C CYS A 27 -9.99 3.25 -6.59
N THR A 28 -10.14 2.09 -5.93
CA THR A 28 -11.47 1.50 -5.74
C THR A 28 -12.27 2.28 -4.70
N ALA A 29 -13.60 2.32 -4.85
CA ALA A 29 -14.51 2.92 -3.86
C ALA A 29 -14.42 2.24 -2.47
N ASP A 30 -13.79 1.06 -2.42
CA ASP A 30 -13.47 0.30 -1.20
C ASP A 30 -12.18 0.78 -0.51
N CYS A 31 -11.57 1.87 -0.99
CA CYS A 31 -10.66 2.69 -0.18
C CYS A 31 -11.44 3.43 0.93
N THR A 32 -12.27 2.71 1.69
CA THR A 32 -12.84 3.22 2.93
C THR A 32 -11.75 3.22 3.98
N PRO A 33 -11.44 4.35 4.62
CA PRO A 33 -10.41 4.40 5.65
C PRO A 33 -10.79 3.43 6.78
N GLU A 34 -10.02 2.35 6.98
CA GLU A 34 -10.24 1.47 8.14
C GLU A 34 -10.02 2.18 9.49
N ARG A 35 -9.56 3.44 9.47
CA ARG A 35 -9.86 4.51 10.43
C ARG A 35 -9.07 5.75 10.01
N CYS A 36 -9.72 6.91 9.95
CA CYS A 36 -9.05 8.19 9.73
C CYS A 36 -7.89 8.42 10.71
N ASP A 37 -7.97 7.81 11.89
CA ASP A 37 -7.08 8.06 13.02
C ASP A 37 -5.72 7.35 12.90
N ASN A 38 -5.61 6.29 12.08
CA ASN A 38 -4.47 5.36 12.09
C ASN A 38 -3.99 4.91 10.70
N ALA A 39 -4.54 5.46 9.63
CA ALA A 39 -4.14 5.06 8.29
C ALA A 39 -2.72 5.63 7.97
N VAL A 40 -1.82 4.80 7.45
CA VAL A 40 -0.50 5.20 6.91
C VAL A 40 -0.68 5.85 5.53
N VAL A 41 -1.64 6.77 5.43
CA VAL A 41 -2.08 7.33 4.16
C VAL A 41 -1.31 8.61 3.90
N ARG A 42 -0.96 8.81 2.64
CA ARG A 42 -0.39 10.06 2.15
C ARG A 42 -1.31 11.21 2.59
N PRO A 43 -0.78 12.26 3.23
CA PRO A 43 -1.57 13.45 3.55
C PRO A 43 -2.34 13.92 2.32
N HIS A 44 -3.57 14.39 2.51
CA HIS A 44 -4.39 14.94 1.43
C HIS A 44 -3.91 16.35 1.04
N GLU A 45 -2.63 16.46 0.74
CA GLU A 45 -1.98 17.66 0.26
C GLU A 45 -1.66 17.46 -1.23
N PRO A 46 -2.09 18.38 -2.11
CA PRO A 46 -1.75 18.28 -3.52
C PRO A 46 -0.22 18.28 -3.68
N PRO A 47 0.32 17.54 -4.66
CA PRO A 47 1.75 17.60 -4.93
C PRO A 47 2.17 19.04 -5.19
N SER A 48 3.26 19.47 -4.56
CA SER A 48 3.84 20.78 -4.85
C SER A 48 4.13 20.89 -6.35
N LEU A 49 3.62 21.96 -6.97
CA LEU A 49 3.89 22.28 -8.37
C LEU A 49 5.31 22.83 -8.55
N GLU A 50 5.90 23.37 -7.50
CA GLU A 50 7.25 23.91 -7.49
C GLU A 50 8.24 22.85 -7.01
N ARG A 51 9.35 22.71 -7.74
CA ARG A 51 10.48 21.90 -7.29
C ARG A 51 11.20 22.67 -6.17
N GLY A 52 11.28 22.07 -5.00
CA GLY A 52 12.04 22.63 -3.88
C GLY A 52 13.52 22.84 -4.24
N THR A 53 14.18 23.71 -3.48
CA THR A 53 15.62 23.97 -3.61
C THR A 53 16.41 22.67 -3.42
N PRO A 54 17.43 22.36 -4.23
CA PRO A 54 18.28 21.20 -4.00
C PRO A 54 18.85 21.21 -2.58
N GLY A 55 18.59 20.16 -1.81
CA GLY A 55 19.03 20.04 -0.41
C GLY A 55 18.09 20.64 0.63
N GLN A 56 16.95 21.20 0.23
CA GLN A 56 15.91 21.66 1.15
C GLN A 56 14.84 20.58 1.32
N PHE A 57 14.58 20.20 2.56
CA PHE A 57 13.51 19.29 2.96
C PHE A 57 12.73 19.95 4.09
N ASP A 58 11.44 20.18 3.85
CA ASP A 58 10.52 20.71 4.85
C ASP A 58 9.69 19.52 5.38
N PRO A 59 9.90 19.10 6.65
CA PRO A 59 9.17 17.99 7.23
C PRO A 59 7.67 18.31 7.31
N LEU A 60 6.84 17.31 7.05
CA LEU A 60 5.41 17.42 7.31
C LEU A 60 5.18 17.62 8.82
N ASP A 61 4.45 18.67 9.18
CA ASP A 61 4.01 18.88 10.56
C ASP A 61 2.91 17.89 10.93
N VAL A 62 3.31 16.82 11.61
CA VAL A 62 2.38 15.80 12.12
C VAL A 62 2.10 16.12 13.58
N PRO A 63 0.86 16.53 13.95
CA PRO A 63 0.55 16.83 15.33
C PRO A 63 0.78 15.62 16.22
N HIS A 64 1.34 15.86 17.41
CA HIS A 64 1.54 14.81 18.39
C HIS A 64 0.18 14.20 18.77
N ARG A 65 0.09 12.87 18.66
CA ARG A 65 -1.07 12.09 19.13
C ARG A 65 -0.61 11.15 20.23
N GLU A 66 -1.33 11.15 21.35
CA GLU A 66 -1.06 10.19 22.42
C GLU A 66 -1.31 8.77 21.94
N ALA A 67 -0.39 7.86 22.25
CA ALA A 67 -0.53 6.45 21.92
C ALA A 67 -1.71 5.86 22.72
N THR A 68 -2.86 5.69 22.07
CA THR A 68 -4.02 5.04 22.70
C THR A 68 -3.93 3.54 22.51
N ILE A 69 -3.54 2.82 23.56
CA ILE A 69 -3.63 1.36 23.58
C ILE A 69 -5.10 0.99 23.74
N ARG A 70 -5.68 0.38 22.71
CA ARG A 70 -7.05 -0.14 22.77
C ARG A 70 -7.04 -1.51 23.42
N ASP A 71 -7.98 -1.75 24.32
CA ASP A 71 -8.16 -3.07 24.92
C ASP A 71 -8.45 -4.13 23.84
N LEU A 72 -7.81 -5.28 24.02
CA LEU A 72 -8.05 -6.44 23.19
C LEU A 72 -9.44 -7.01 23.51
N PRO A 73 -10.16 -7.52 22.50
CA PRO A 73 -11.38 -8.28 22.75
C PRO A 73 -11.14 -9.48 23.65
N GLU A 74 -12.15 -9.88 24.42
CA GLU A 74 -12.08 -10.97 25.40
C GLU A 74 -11.71 -12.34 24.79
N SER A 75 -11.81 -12.50 23.47
CA SER A 75 -11.38 -13.72 22.79
C SER A 75 -10.66 -13.44 21.46
N PRO A 76 -9.70 -14.31 21.07
CA PRO A 76 -9.05 -14.23 19.77
C PRO A 76 -10.05 -14.25 18.60
N MET A 77 -11.15 -14.99 18.74
CA MET A 77 -12.21 -15.04 17.72
C MET A 77 -12.88 -13.68 17.51
N ARG A 78 -13.14 -12.93 18.59
CA ARG A 78 -13.71 -11.57 18.49
C ARG A 78 -12.73 -10.58 17.86
N LEU A 79 -11.42 -10.77 18.05
CA LEU A 79 -10.41 -9.99 17.34
C LEU A 79 -10.44 -10.29 15.84
N PHE A 80 -10.46 -11.56 15.46
CA PHE A 80 -10.53 -11.98 14.06
C PHE A 80 -11.75 -11.40 13.32
N GLN A 81 -12.93 -11.49 13.94
CA GLN A 81 -14.19 -10.96 13.39
C GLN A 81 -14.21 -9.42 13.24
N ARG A 82 -13.33 -8.69 13.93
CA ARG A 82 -13.23 -7.22 13.79
C ARG A 82 -12.57 -6.81 12.47
N TYR A 83 -11.69 -7.67 11.93
CA TYR A 83 -10.92 -7.39 10.71
C TYR A 83 -11.41 -8.18 9.50
N ILE A 84 -12.08 -9.31 9.72
CA ILE A 84 -12.63 -10.13 8.64
C ILE A 84 -14.14 -10.20 8.81
N PRO A 85 -14.90 -9.35 8.07
CA PRO A 85 -16.35 -9.43 8.02
C PRO A 85 -16.82 -10.82 7.57
N TYR A 86 -17.96 -11.25 8.09
CA TYR A 86 -18.54 -12.54 7.72
C TYR A 86 -18.76 -12.67 6.20
N GLU A 87 -19.29 -11.63 5.57
CA GLU A 87 -19.57 -11.58 4.13
C GLU A 87 -18.31 -11.77 3.28
N MET A 88 -17.16 -11.27 3.75
CA MET A 88 -15.87 -11.47 3.10
C MET A 88 -15.43 -12.93 3.19
N ALA A 89 -15.54 -13.52 4.38
CA ALA A 89 -15.20 -14.93 4.59
C ALA A 89 -16.10 -15.87 3.75
N GLU A 90 -17.40 -15.56 3.67
CA GLU A 90 -18.36 -16.29 2.85
C GLU A 90 -18.02 -16.18 1.35
N SER A 91 -17.76 -14.95 0.87
CA SER A 91 -17.37 -14.71 -0.52
C SER A 91 -16.09 -15.43 -0.89
N TRP A 92 -15.09 -15.40 0.00
CA TRP A 92 -13.84 -16.15 -0.18
C TRP A 92 -14.08 -17.64 -0.25
N ALA A 93 -14.86 -18.20 0.68
CA ALA A 93 -15.17 -19.63 0.70
C ALA A 93 -15.89 -20.09 -0.57
N LYS A 94 -16.85 -19.28 -1.05
CA LYS A 94 -17.54 -19.52 -2.31
C LYS A 94 -16.56 -19.54 -3.48
N TRP A 95 -15.73 -18.50 -3.59
CA TRP A 95 -14.72 -18.41 -4.65
C TRP A 95 -13.76 -19.60 -4.64
N THR A 96 -13.25 -20.00 -3.48
CA THR A 96 -12.29 -21.13 -3.39
C THR A 96 -12.93 -22.48 -3.72
N ASN A 97 -14.20 -22.67 -3.37
CA ASN A 97 -14.89 -23.94 -3.58
C ASN A 97 -15.47 -24.07 -4.99
N GLU A 98 -15.79 -22.96 -5.64
CA GLU A 98 -16.27 -22.91 -7.03
C GLU A 98 -15.13 -22.78 -8.05
N ALA A 99 -13.89 -22.57 -7.60
CA ALA A 99 -12.73 -22.51 -8.47
C ALA A 99 -12.59 -23.82 -9.26
N PRO A 100 -12.44 -23.78 -10.59
CA PRO A 100 -12.24 -24.99 -11.38
C PRO A 100 -10.99 -25.70 -10.88
N ALA A 101 -11.09 -27.02 -10.71
CA ALA A 101 -9.96 -27.83 -10.27
C ALA A 101 -8.75 -27.53 -11.16
N PRO A 102 -7.55 -27.34 -10.58
CA PRO A 102 -6.35 -27.14 -11.39
C PRO A 102 -6.27 -28.27 -12.40
N GLY A 103 -6.18 -27.90 -13.68
CA GLY A 103 -6.10 -28.85 -14.77
C GLY A 103 -4.94 -29.83 -14.56
N PRO A 104 -4.97 -31.00 -15.22
CA PRO A 104 -3.93 -32.00 -15.03
C PRO A 104 -2.55 -31.40 -15.25
N VAL A 105 -1.69 -31.54 -14.25
CA VAL A 105 -0.28 -31.16 -14.34
C VAL A 105 0.35 -32.07 -15.39
N GLN A 106 0.64 -31.54 -16.57
CA GLN A 106 1.41 -32.28 -17.57
C GLN A 106 2.83 -32.47 -17.03
N ARG A 107 3.19 -33.72 -16.73
CA ARG A 107 4.55 -34.15 -16.39
C ARG A 107 5.26 -34.64 -17.63
#